data_AF-A0A5D4T9T7-F1
#
_entry.id   AF-A0A5D4T9T7-F1
#
_cell.length_a   1.000
_cell.length_b   1.000
_cell.length_c   1.000
_cell.angle_alpha   90.00
_cell.angle_beta   90.00
_cell.angle_gamma   90.00
#
_symmetry.space_group_name_H-M   'P 1'
#
loop_
_entity.id
_entity.type
_entity.pdbx_description
1 polymer ?
#
loop_
_entity_poly.entity_id
_entity_poly.type
_entity_poly.pdbx_seq_one_letter_code
_entity_poly.pdbx_strand_id
1 'polypeptide(L)'
;MSNLQKTIVILFVFFILLPVLFFIIPLALPFLFLAGMLYLKANLPRIKGAVGERAVNKELEKLGPLFTVYHDLYVPNENGGTSQVDHVVTSPTGIFVIETKHYDGWIFGK
;
A
#
# COMPACT_ATOMS: atom_id res chain seq x y z
N MET A 1 -33.17 31.73 24.03
CA MET A 1 -33.57 31.66 22.60
C MET A 1 -34.64 30.59 22.46
N SER A 2 -35.82 30.94 21.93
CA SER A 2 -36.92 29.98 21.77
C SER A 2 -36.56 28.90 20.74
N ASN A 3 -37.25 27.76 20.79
CA ASN A 3 -37.05 26.68 19.81
C ASN A 3 -37.25 27.19 18.36
N LEU A 4 -38.20 28.11 18.16
CA LEU A 4 -38.44 28.76 16.88
C LEU A 4 -37.24 29.58 16.39
N GLN A 5 -36.62 30.37 17.27
CA GLN A 5 -35.44 31.17 16.93
C GLN A 5 -34.23 30.28 16.56
N LYS A 6 -34.04 29.14 17.24
CA LYS A 6 -32.99 28.17 16.90
C LYS A 6 -33.20 27.57 15.51
N THR A 7 -34.42 27.17 15.18
CA THR A 7 -34.75 26.59 13.87
C THR A 7 -34.50 27.58 12.73
N ILE A 8 -34.88 28.84 12.88
CA ILE A 8 -34.67 29.87 11.86
C ILE A 8 -33.18 30.10 11.59
N VAL A 9 -32.36 30.17 12.65
CA VAL A 9 -30.90 30.33 12.51
C VAL A 9 -30.28 29.14 11.78
N ILE A 10 -30.69 27.91 12.09
CA ILE A 10 -30.19 26.70 11.42
C ILE A 10 -30.53 26.71 9.92
N LEU A 11 -31.77 27.04 9.57
CA LEU A 11 -32.21 27.10 8.17
C LEU A 11 -31.45 28.17 7.39
N PHE A 12 -31.22 29.33 8.01
CA PHE A 12 -30.44 30.42 7.41
C PHE A 12 -28.99 30.01 7.16
N VAL A 13 -28.34 29.37 8.14
CA VAL A 13 -26.97 28.85 7.99
C VAL A 13 -26.91 27.80 6.89
N PHE A 14 -27.87 26.88 6.84
CA PHE A 14 -27.92 25.85 5.80
C PHE A 14 -28.10 26.45 4.41
N PHE A 15 -28.98 27.43 4.26
CA PHE A 15 -29.22 28.14 3.00
C PHE A 15 -27.95 28.83 2.47
N ILE A 16 -27.06 29.27 3.36
CA ILE A 16 -25.77 29.87 2.98
C ILE A 16 -24.72 28.78 2.68
N LEU A 17 -24.60 27.74 3.50
CA LEU A 17 -23.54 26.73 3.36
C LEU A 17 -23.76 25.78 2.18
N LEU A 18 -25.01 25.42 1.88
CA LEU A 18 -25.34 24.47 0.81
C LEU A 18 -24.87 24.93 -0.58
N PRO A 19 -25.15 26.16 -1.05
CA PRO A 19 -24.67 26.61 -2.36
C PRO A 19 -23.15 26.75 -2.38
N VAL A 20 -22.52 27.19 -1.30
CA VAL A 20 -21.05 27.24 -1.19
C VAL A 20 -20.45 25.86 -1.40
N LEU A 21 -20.98 24.85 -0.71
CA LEU A 21 -20.53 23.47 -0.87
C LEU A 21 -20.81 22.93 -2.28
N PHE A 22 -21.96 23.29 -2.87
CA PHE A 22 -22.34 22.92 -4.23
C PHE A 22 -21.37 23.44 -5.29
N PHE A 23 -20.77 24.62 -5.10
CA PHE A 23 -19.75 25.15 -6.02
C PHE A 23 -18.33 24.65 -5.70
N ILE A 24 -18.01 24.46 -4.43
CA ILE A 24 -16.66 24.04 -4.01
C ILE A 24 -16.41 22.55 -4.30
N ILE A 25 -17.38 21.66 -4.08
CA ILE A 25 -17.17 20.22 -4.29
C ILE A 25 -16.78 19.92 -5.75
N PRO A 26 -17.51 20.37 -6.79
CA PRO A 26 -17.15 20.07 -8.17
C PRO A 26 -15.82 20.66 -8.59
N LEU A 27 -15.39 21.77 -7.97
CA LEU A 27 -14.08 22.35 -8.22
C LEU A 27 -12.97 21.55 -7.54
N ALA A 28 -13.18 21.09 -6.30
CA ALA A 28 -12.19 20.33 -5.53
C ALA A 28 -12.04 18.87 -5.98
N LEU A 29 -13.12 18.24 -6.43
CA LEU A 29 -13.17 16.82 -6.77
C LEU A 29 -12.17 16.41 -7.88
N PRO A 30 -12.01 17.17 -8.98
CA PRO A 30 -11.00 16.88 -10.00
C PRO A 30 -9.57 16.96 -9.48
N PHE A 31 -9.26 17.92 -8.60
CA PHE A 31 -7.94 18.02 -8.00
C PHE A 31 -7.65 16.86 -7.03
N LEU A 32 -8.65 16.48 -6.23
CA LEU A 32 -8.53 15.30 -5.36
C LEU A 32 -8.33 14.02 -6.18
N PHE A 33 -9.09 13.88 -7.26
CA PHE A 33 -8.97 12.76 -8.19
C PHE A 33 -7.58 12.72 -8.84
N LEU A 34 -7.09 13.85 -9.33
CA LEU A 34 -5.74 13.96 -9.91
C LEU A 34 -4.65 13.63 -8.88
N ALA A 35 -4.75 14.17 -7.66
CA ALA A 35 -3.83 13.87 -6.58
C ALA A 35 -3.83 12.37 -6.25
N GLY A 36 -5.01 11.74 -6.19
CA GLY A 36 -5.17 10.30 -6.03
C GLY A 36 -4.51 9.51 -7.15
N MET A 37 -4.71 9.89 -8.41
CA MET A 37 -4.07 9.24 -9.56
C MET A 37 -2.54 9.33 -9.50
N LEU A 38 -2.00 10.51 -9.18
CA LEU A 38 -0.56 10.72 -9.06
C LEU A 38 0.02 9.90 -7.91
N TYR A 39 -0.67 9.86 -6.77
CA TYR A 39 -0.28 9.05 -5.63
C TYR A 39 -0.26 7.55 -5.97
N LEU A 40 -1.30 7.05 -6.64
CA LEU A 40 -1.37 5.65 -7.06
C LEU A 40 -0.28 5.31 -8.08
N LYS A 41 -0.05 6.17 -9.08
CA LYS A 41 1.01 5.96 -10.07
C LYS A 41 2.39 5.93 -9.44
N ALA A 42 2.67 6.82 -8.48
CA ALA A 42 3.93 6.86 -7.76
C ALA A 42 4.18 5.60 -6.91
N ASN A 43 3.11 5.00 -6.35
CA ASN A 43 3.19 3.82 -5.51
C ASN A 43 2.95 2.50 -6.25
N LEU A 44 2.56 2.53 -7.52
CA LEU A 44 2.27 1.34 -8.32
C LEU A 44 3.42 0.31 -8.35
N PRO A 45 4.71 0.70 -8.47
CA PRO A 45 5.82 -0.27 -8.42
C PRO A 45 5.88 -1.00 -7.07
N ARG A 46 5.69 -0.29 -5.95
CA ARG A 46 5.67 -0.90 -4.61
C ARG A 46 4.49 -1.84 -4.43
N ILE A 47 3.31 -1.44 -4.92
CA ILE A 47 2.11 -2.27 -4.89
C ILE A 47 2.35 -3.56 -5.70
N LYS A 48 2.95 -3.47 -6.89
CA LYS A 48 3.30 -4.62 -7.72
C LYS A 48 4.30 -5.55 -7.02
N GLY A 49 5.35 -5.00 -6.41
CA GLY A 49 6.31 -5.78 -5.62
C GLY A 49 5.62 -6.58 -4.51
N ALA A 50 4.83 -5.89 -3.69
CA ALA A 50 4.09 -6.52 -2.59
C ALA A 50 3.06 -7.58 -3.05
N VAL A 51 2.46 -7.43 -4.23
CA VAL A 51 1.59 -8.47 -4.82
C VAL A 51 2.40 -9.70 -5.20
N GLY A 52 3.58 -9.52 -5.79
CA GLY A 52 4.50 -10.60 -6.11
C GLY A 52 4.98 -11.35 -4.86
N GLU A 53 5.48 -10.62 -3.86
CA GLU A 53 5.96 -11.20 -2.59
C GLU A 53 4.85 -12.01 -1.91
N ARG A 54 3.62 -11.48 -1.86
CA ARG A 54 2.47 -12.22 -1.33
C ARG A 54 2.15 -13.48 -2.10
N ALA A 55 2.34 -13.49 -3.42
CA ALA A 55 2.13 -14.70 -4.22
C ALA A 55 3.16 -15.78 -3.87
N VAL A 56 4.43 -15.40 -3.70
CA VAL A 56 5.50 -16.30 -3.25
C VAL A 56 5.25 -16.80 -1.82
N ASN A 57 4.87 -15.92 -0.88
CA ASN A 57 4.52 -16.31 0.50
C ASN A 57 3.49 -17.44 0.52
N LYS A 58 2.39 -17.29 -0.25
CA LYS A 58 1.34 -18.31 -0.33
C LYS A 58 1.82 -19.66 -0.85
N GLU A 59 2.82 -19.69 -1.73
CA GLU A 59 3.40 -20.95 -2.21
C GLU A 59 4.35 -21.56 -1.17
N LEU A 60 5.15 -20.73 -0.49
CA LEU A 60 6.07 -21.18 0.55
C LEU A 60 5.35 -21.67 1.81
N GLU A 61 4.18 -21.12 2.14
CA GLU A 61 3.31 -21.59 3.24
C GLU A 61 2.83 -23.04 3.06
N LYS A 62 2.85 -23.56 1.83
CA LYS A 62 2.46 -24.95 1.53
C LYS A 62 3.57 -25.96 1.81
N LEU A 63 4.78 -25.50 2.14
CA LEU A 63 5.89 -26.38 2.44
C LEU A 63 5.60 -27.22 3.69
N GLY A 64 6.08 -28.46 3.68
CA GLY A 64 5.86 -29.40 4.78
C GLY A 64 6.55 -28.99 6.08
N PRO A 65 6.30 -29.71 7.18
CA PRO A 65 6.79 -29.34 8.52
C PRO A 65 8.31 -29.38 8.68
N LEU A 66 9.03 -29.96 7.72
CA LEU A 66 10.49 -29.96 7.69
C LEU A 66 11.08 -28.63 7.22
N PHE A 67 10.25 -27.71 6.72
CA PHE A 67 10.67 -26.41 6.24
C PHE A 67 10.24 -25.34 7.24
N THR A 68 11.09 -24.33 7.44
CA THR A 68 10.72 -23.10 8.15
C THR A 68 10.94 -21.94 7.23
N VAL A 69 9.93 -21.08 7.12
CA VAL A 69 9.92 -19.95 6.21
C VAL A 69 9.98 -18.66 7.03
N TYR A 70 10.89 -17.77 6.64
CA TYR A 70 11.05 -16.44 7.20
C TYR A 70 10.83 -15.43 6.08
N HIS A 71 10.05 -14.40 6.34
CA HIS A 71 9.73 -13.35 5.39
C HIS A 71 10.26 -12.00 5.86
N ASP A 72 10.61 -11.13 4.92
CA ASP A 72 11.01 -9.74 5.17
C ASP A 72 12.16 -9.62 6.19
N LEU A 73 13.19 -10.43 6.04
CA LEU A 73 14.33 -10.47 6.95
C LEU A 73 15.32 -9.35 6.67
N TYR A 74 15.66 -8.57 7.70
CA TYR A 74 16.72 -7.57 7.62
C TYR A 74 18.01 -8.15 8.21
N VAL A 75 19.01 -8.33 7.36
CA VAL A 75 20.32 -8.87 7.74
C VAL A 75 21.38 -7.75 7.72
N PRO A 76 22.34 -7.72 8.67
CA PRO A 76 23.43 -6.75 8.63
C PRO A 76 24.22 -6.82 7.32
N ASN A 77 24.57 -5.65 6.77
CA ASN A 77 25.41 -5.55 5.59
C ASN A 77 26.82 -5.02 5.94
N GLU A 78 27.75 -5.18 5.00
CA GLU A 78 29.16 -4.79 5.15
C GLU A 78 29.39 -3.29 5.36
N ASN A 79 28.38 -2.47 5.04
CA ASN A 79 28.44 -1.01 5.13
C ASN A 79 27.87 -0.48 6.46
N GLY A 80 27.63 -1.35 7.44
CA GLY A 80 27.10 -0.96 8.75
C GLY A 80 25.58 -0.69 8.79
N GLY A 81 24.86 -1.03 7.71
CA GLY A 81 23.40 -1.00 7.64
C GLY A 81 22.79 -2.40 7.61
N THR A 82 21.58 -2.52 7.08
CA THR A 82 20.93 -3.80 6.81
C THR A 82 20.52 -3.92 5.34
N SER A 83 20.45 -5.16 4.85
CA SER A 83 19.84 -5.51 3.58
C SER A 83 18.59 -6.34 3.84
N GLN A 84 17.53 -6.09 3.08
CA GLN A 84 16.34 -6.93 3.12
C GLN A 84 16.57 -8.19 2.28
N VAL A 85 16.08 -9.31 2.79
CA VAL A 85 15.93 -10.58 2.09
C VAL A 85 14.45 -10.95 2.13
N ASP A 86 13.82 -11.07 0.96
CA ASP A 86 12.36 -11.24 0.88
C ASP A 86 11.90 -12.53 1.56
N HIS A 87 12.53 -13.67 1.23
CA HIS A 87 12.22 -14.93 1.90
C HIS A 87 13.46 -15.79 2.14
N VAL A 88 13.55 -16.39 3.33
CA VAL A 88 14.52 -17.42 3.66
C VAL A 88 13.78 -18.68 4.05
N VAL A 89 14.15 -19.81 3.45
CA VAL A 89 13.61 -21.12 3.80
C VAL A 89 14.74 -21.99 4.33
N THR A 90 14.60 -22.50 5.54
CA THR A 90 15.51 -23.52 6.09
C THR A 90 14.88 -24.89 5.93
N SER A 91 15.67 -25.87 5.48
CA SER A 91 15.28 -27.28 5.35
C SER A 91 16.33 -28.19 6.03
N PRO A 92 16.10 -29.51 6.14
CA PRO A 92 17.10 -30.44 6.65
C PRO A 92 18.38 -30.51 5.79
N THR A 93 18.30 -30.05 4.54
CA THR A 93 19.38 -30.18 3.55
C THR A 93 20.06 -28.85 3.21
N GLY A 94 19.53 -27.71 3.66
CA GLY A 94 20.14 -26.41 3.39
C GLY A 94 19.26 -25.21 3.69
N ILE A 95 19.75 -24.05 3.24
CA ILE A 95 19.10 -22.75 3.36
C ILE A 95 18.89 -22.20 1.95
N PHE A 96 17.67 -21.80 1.65
CA PHE A 96 17.28 -21.18 0.39
C PHE A 96 16.99 -19.71 0.63
N VAL A 97 17.66 -18.85 -0.12
CA VAL A 97 17.40 -17.40 -0.14
C VAL A 97 16.65 -17.09 -1.42
N ILE A 98 15.44 -16.56 -1.28
CA ILE A 98 14.50 -16.34 -2.39
C ILE A 98 14.22 -14.84 -2.46
N GLU A 99 14.51 -14.26 -3.61
CA GLU A 99 14.23 -12.86 -3.94
C GLU A 99 13.06 -12.81 -4.91
N THR A 100 12.07 -11.93 -4.65
CA THR A 100 10.90 -11.81 -5.50
C THR A 100 11.04 -10.66 -6.50
N LYS A 101 10.90 -10.98 -7.79
CA LYS A 101 10.90 -9.99 -8.88
C LYS A 101 9.62 -10.09 -9.70
N HIS A 102 8.67 -9.21 -9.41
CA HIS A 102 7.37 -9.17 -10.09
C HIS A 102 7.41 -8.24 -11.32
N TYR A 103 8.13 -8.68 -12.35
CA TYR A 103 8.26 -7.98 -13.64
C TYR A 103 7.77 -8.87 -14.79
N ASP A 104 7.26 -8.22 -15.83
CA ASP A 104 6.93 -8.87 -17.10
C ASP A 104 8.14 -8.81 -18.05
N GLY A 105 8.30 -9.82 -18.91
CA GLY A 105 9.36 -9.87 -19.92
C GLY A 105 10.67 -10.48 -19.42
N TRP A 106 11.76 -10.15 -20.10
CA TRP A 106 13.09 -10.72 -19.82
C TRP A 106 13.76 -9.97 -18.67
N ILE A 107 14.14 -10.71 -17.62
CA ILE A 107 14.90 -10.20 -16.48
C ILE A 107 16.36 -10.58 -16.68
N PHE A 108 17.23 -9.59 -16.74
CA PHE A 108 18.67 -9.78 -16.85
C PHE A 108 19.34 -9.46 -15.51
N GLY A 109 20.20 -10.36 -15.04
CA GLY A 109 21.07 -10.10 -13.90
C GLY A 109 22.24 -9.20 -14.30
N LYS A 110 22.78 -8.45 -13.34
CA LYS A 110 24.05 -7.72 -13.46
C LYS A 110 25.08 -8.33 -12.53
#